data_AF-A0A2V8TY88-F1
#
_entry.id   AF-A0A2V8TY88-F1
#
_cell.length_a   1.000
_cell.length_b   1.000
_cell.length_c   1.000
_cell.angle_alpha   90.00
_cell.angle_beta   90.00
_cell.angle_gamma   90.00
#
_symmetry.space_group_name_H-M   'P 1'
#
loop_
_entity.id
_entity.type
_entity.pdbx_description
1 polymer ?
#
loop_
_entity_poly.entity_id
_entity_poly.type
_entity_poly.pdbx_seq_one_letter_code
_entity_poly.pdbx_strand_id
1 'polypeptide(L)'
;MVELETLPPLPQPAPALEPPPISFHNGPAVRIALLAGILSFLVSMLSGQLALPQAFALVWLAAAGFLAVYLYKRRTGQKLSVASGAHLGWICGIFGFVIVTMLLTVTAVMLSEPSVVSAMREQLKTRGMAETTVNQMIEVFRSPGGITAAVLVSFVLFTVLPTFGGALGAKLLDRD
;
A
#
# COMPACT_ATOMS: atom_id res chain seq x y z
N MET A 1 32.42 -63.60 16.68
CA MET A 1 32.64 -62.30 16.00
C MET A 1 31.26 -61.86 15.54
N VAL A 2 30.66 -60.89 16.22
CA VAL A 2 29.33 -60.37 15.86
C VAL A 2 29.56 -59.28 14.82
N GLU A 3 29.06 -59.51 13.61
CA GLU A 3 29.09 -58.57 12.50
C GLU A 3 28.27 -57.34 12.90
N LEU A 4 28.93 -56.18 13.08
CA LEU A 4 28.23 -54.92 13.29
C LEU A 4 27.53 -54.57 11.98
N GLU A 5 26.26 -54.93 11.90
CA GLU A 5 25.35 -54.51 10.85
C GLU A 5 25.33 -52.98 10.82
N THR A 6 26.00 -52.40 9.84
CA THR A 6 26.09 -50.96 9.64
C THR A 6 24.71 -50.46 9.26
N LEU A 7 23.99 -49.90 10.23
CA LEU A 7 22.68 -49.29 10.02
C LEU A 7 22.76 -48.31 8.84
N PRO A 8 21.82 -48.37 7.87
CA PRO A 8 21.80 -47.43 6.77
C PRO A 8 21.72 -45.99 7.30
N PRO A 9 22.42 -45.03 6.68
CA PRO A 9 22.35 -43.63 7.10
C PRO A 9 20.90 -43.18 7.11
N LEU A 10 20.43 -42.65 8.25
CA LEU A 10 19.10 -42.09 8.35
C LEU A 10 18.90 -41.09 7.19
N PRO A 11 17.75 -41.10 6.50
CA PRO A 11 17.44 -40.11 5.48
C PRO A 11 17.63 -38.72 6.09
N GLN A 12 18.60 -37.95 5.59
CA GLN A 12 18.75 -36.56 5.99
C GLN A 12 17.42 -35.85 5.70
N PRO A 13 16.86 -35.07 6.64
CA PRO A 13 15.68 -34.26 6.34
C PRO A 13 16.00 -33.43 5.10
N ALA A 14 15.18 -33.57 4.06
CA ALA A 14 15.32 -32.76 2.85
C ALA A 14 15.44 -31.29 3.28
N PRO A 15 16.37 -30.50 2.71
CA PRO A 15 16.50 -29.09 3.05
C PRO A 15 15.12 -28.45 2.96
N ALA A 16 14.65 -27.86 4.07
CA ALA A 16 13.40 -27.11 4.06
C ALA A 16 13.55 -26.05 2.96
N LEU A 17 12.79 -26.19 1.87
CA LEU A 17 12.81 -25.24 0.76
C LEU A 17 12.53 -23.86 1.34
N GLU A 18 13.55 -23.00 1.35
CA GLU A 18 13.40 -21.63 1.82
C GLU A 18 12.26 -20.98 1.04
N PRO A 19 11.30 -20.32 1.71
CA PRO A 19 10.22 -19.64 1.02
C PRO A 19 10.84 -18.65 0.01
N PRO A 20 10.38 -18.64 -1.25
CA PRO A 20 10.95 -17.78 -2.27
C PRO A 20 10.89 -16.31 -1.80
N PRO A 21 11.96 -15.54 -2.03
CA PRO A 21 12.04 -14.17 -1.54
C PRO A 21 10.90 -13.34 -2.14
N ILE A 22 10.30 -12.49 -1.32
CA ILE A 22 9.33 -11.50 -1.80
C ILE A 22 10.11 -10.51 -2.68
N SER A 23 9.73 -10.48 -3.96
CA SER A 23 10.35 -9.64 -4.99
C SER A 23 9.35 -9.45 -6.13
N PHE A 24 9.62 -8.51 -7.03
CA PHE A 24 8.82 -8.29 -8.24
C PHE A 24 8.82 -9.50 -9.21
N HIS A 25 9.77 -10.43 -9.04
CA HIS A 25 9.78 -11.70 -9.80
C HIS A 25 8.78 -12.73 -9.26
N ASN A 26 8.26 -12.53 -8.04
CA ASN A 26 7.22 -13.37 -7.46
C ASN A 26 5.85 -12.90 -7.98
N GLY A 27 5.39 -13.51 -9.06
CA GLY A 27 4.11 -13.17 -9.71
C GLY A 27 2.91 -13.11 -8.75
N PRO A 28 2.71 -14.11 -7.86
CA PRO A 28 1.70 -14.03 -6.81
C PRO A 28 1.82 -12.79 -5.92
N ALA A 29 3.03 -12.49 -5.43
CA ALA A 29 3.27 -11.30 -4.59
C ALA A 29 2.89 -10.01 -5.31
N VAL A 30 3.29 -9.85 -6.57
CA VAL A 30 2.97 -8.67 -7.39
C VAL A 30 1.47 -8.52 -7.61
N ARG A 31 0.76 -9.60 -7.97
CA ARG A 31 -0.70 -9.56 -8.21
C ARG A 31 -1.45 -9.18 -6.94
N ILE A 32 -1.06 -9.77 -5.80
CA ILE A 32 -1.71 -9.48 -4.51
C ILE A 32 -1.41 -8.05 -4.07
N ALA A 33 -0.15 -7.61 -4.19
CA ALA A 33 0.25 -6.25 -3.86
C ALA A 33 -0.47 -5.21 -4.74
N LEU A 34 -0.63 -5.48 -6.04
CA LEU A 34 -1.39 -4.61 -6.95
C LEU A 34 -2.85 -4.51 -6.54
N LEU A 35 -3.52 -5.65 -6.29
CA LEU A 35 -4.92 -5.65 -5.85
C LEU A 35 -5.12 -4.93 -4.51
N ALA A 36 -4.22 -5.17 -3.55
CA ALA A 36 -4.24 -4.49 -2.27
C ALA A 36 -3.97 -2.98 -2.42
N GLY A 37 -3.05 -2.59 -3.32
CA GLY A 37 -2.75 -1.19 -3.63
C GLY A 37 -3.93 -0.46 -4.28
N ILE A 38 -4.62 -1.10 -5.24
CA ILE A 38 -5.84 -0.57 -5.85
C ILE A 38 -6.94 -0.41 -4.80
N LEU A 39 -7.18 -1.43 -3.98
CA LEU A 39 -8.19 -1.37 -2.93
C LEU A 39 -7.86 -0.30 -1.89
N SER A 40 -6.57 -0.17 -1.54
CA SER A 40 -6.06 0.88 -0.67
C SER A 40 -6.46 2.25 -1.20
N PHE A 41 -6.11 2.52 -2.47
CA PHE A 41 -6.44 3.75 -3.15
C PHE A 41 -7.96 4.03 -3.19
N LEU A 42 -8.77 3.05 -3.60
CA LEU A 42 -10.22 3.23 -3.75
C LEU A 42 -10.89 3.61 -2.42
N VAL A 43 -10.52 2.94 -1.33
CA VAL A 43 -11.09 3.24 -0.01
C VAL A 43 -10.55 4.56 0.54
N SER A 44 -9.28 4.91 0.29
CA SER A 44 -8.76 6.25 0.60
C SER A 44 -9.54 7.34 -0.15
N MET A 45 -9.84 7.13 -1.43
CA MET A 45 -10.65 8.06 -2.22
C MET A 45 -12.07 8.20 -1.66
N LEU A 46 -12.72 7.08 -1.33
CA LEU A 46 -14.06 7.07 -0.76
C LEU A 46 -14.09 7.72 0.63
N SER A 47 -13.04 7.54 1.43
CA SER A 47 -12.94 8.16 2.76
C SER A 47 -12.97 9.69 2.68
N GLY A 48 -12.34 10.27 1.66
CA GLY A 48 -12.39 11.71 1.40
C GLY A 48 -13.78 12.18 0.93
N GLN A 49 -14.51 11.36 0.18
CA GLN A 49 -15.88 11.69 -0.26
C GLN A 49 -16.89 11.63 0.89
N LEU A 50 -16.72 10.69 1.81
CA LEU A 50 -17.60 10.49 2.97
C LEU A 50 -17.24 11.36 4.18
N ALA A 51 -16.26 12.27 4.05
CA ALA A 51 -15.75 13.11 5.13
C ALA A 51 -15.36 12.31 6.39
N LEU A 52 -14.80 11.10 6.20
CA LEU A 52 -14.34 10.29 7.31
C LEU A 52 -13.16 10.98 8.03
N PRO A 53 -12.97 10.73 9.35
CA PRO A 53 -11.84 11.28 10.08
C PRO A 53 -10.52 10.90 9.41
N GLN A 54 -9.58 11.85 9.32
CA GLN A 54 -8.28 11.61 8.68
C GLN A 54 -7.52 10.41 9.28
N ALA A 55 -7.70 10.14 10.57
CA ALA A 55 -7.15 8.97 11.25
C ALA A 55 -7.59 7.65 10.60
N PHE A 56 -8.82 7.57 10.08
CA PHE A 56 -9.32 6.40 9.36
C PHE A 56 -8.49 6.11 8.11
N ALA A 57 -8.15 7.14 7.33
CA ALA A 57 -7.32 6.98 6.13
C ALA A 57 -5.92 6.46 6.47
N LEU A 58 -5.31 6.95 7.56
CA LEU A 58 -3.99 6.50 8.02
C LEU A 58 -4.01 5.04 8.47
N VAL A 59 -5.01 4.67 9.29
CA VAL A 59 -5.20 3.29 9.74
C VAL A 59 -5.46 2.37 8.55
N TRP A 60 -6.26 2.83 7.58
CA TRP A 60 -6.57 2.08 6.37
C TRP A 60 -5.34 1.80 5.50
N LEU A 61 -4.43 2.77 5.35
CA LEU A 61 -3.18 2.56 4.62
C LEU A 61 -2.33 1.45 5.28
N ALA A 62 -2.22 1.45 6.62
CA ALA A 62 -1.58 0.35 7.32
C ALA A 62 -2.36 -0.97 7.15
N ALA A 63 -3.69 -0.94 7.22
CA ALA A 63 -4.52 -2.12 7.02
C ALA A 63 -4.36 -2.72 5.62
N ALA A 64 -4.10 -1.92 4.58
CA ALA A 64 -3.83 -2.42 3.23
C ALA A 64 -2.56 -3.26 3.15
N GLY A 65 -1.48 -2.84 3.83
CA GLY A 65 -0.25 -3.63 3.93
C GLY A 65 -0.45 -4.95 4.68
N PHE A 66 -1.21 -4.91 5.78
CA PHE A 66 -1.62 -6.12 6.51
C PHE A 66 -2.44 -7.06 5.61
N LEU A 67 -3.41 -6.51 4.88
CA LEU A 67 -4.29 -7.26 3.99
C LEU A 67 -3.51 -7.94 2.86
N ALA A 68 -2.49 -7.28 2.31
CA ALA A 68 -1.61 -7.88 1.31
C ALA A 68 -0.93 -9.16 1.86
N VAL A 69 -0.41 -9.10 3.09
CA VAL A 69 0.20 -10.27 3.76
C VAL A 69 -0.82 -11.35 4.07
N TYR A 70 -2.00 -10.98 4.57
CA TYR A 70 -3.08 -11.93 4.82
C TYR A 70 -3.50 -12.69 3.55
N LEU A 71 -3.69 -11.96 2.44
CA LEU A 71 -4.05 -12.56 1.16
C LEU A 71 -2.91 -13.43 0.60
N TYR A 72 -1.66 -13.03 0.78
CA TYR A 72 -0.50 -13.83 0.38
C TYR A 72 -0.41 -15.14 1.17
N LYS A 73 -0.52 -15.10 2.50
CA LYS A 73 -0.56 -16.31 3.35
C LYS A 73 -1.71 -17.21 2.94
N ARG A 74 -2.92 -16.65 2.75
CA ARG A 74 -4.11 -17.41 2.36
C ARG A 74 -3.99 -18.07 0.97
N ARG A 75 -3.32 -17.42 0.02
CA ARG A 75 -3.18 -17.92 -1.36
C ARG A 75 -2.03 -18.91 -1.53
N THR A 76 -0.92 -18.72 -0.82
CA THR A 76 0.30 -19.51 -1.00
C THR A 76 0.55 -20.53 0.10
N GLY A 77 -0.11 -20.37 1.26
CA GLY A 77 0.18 -21.14 2.48
C GLY A 77 1.54 -20.78 3.12
N GLN A 78 2.31 -19.87 2.55
CA GLN A 78 3.65 -19.55 3.02
C GLN A 78 3.62 -18.59 4.20
N LYS A 79 4.41 -18.92 5.23
CA LYS A 79 4.71 -18.01 6.33
C LYS A 79 5.73 -16.98 5.86
N LEU A 80 5.54 -15.74 6.29
CA LEU A 80 6.44 -14.63 5.96
C LEU A 80 7.17 -14.18 7.21
N SER A 81 8.47 -13.95 7.08
CA SER A 81 9.20 -13.19 8.09
C SER A 81 8.68 -11.74 8.15
N VAL A 82 8.93 -11.06 9.26
CA VAL A 82 8.55 -9.64 9.43
C VAL A 82 9.13 -8.76 8.32
N ALA A 83 10.37 -9.02 7.90
CA ALA A 83 11.03 -8.31 6.81
C ALA A 83 10.35 -8.58 5.45
N SER A 84 9.98 -9.83 5.16
CA SER A 84 9.24 -10.17 3.93
C SER A 84 7.83 -9.58 3.92
N GLY A 85 7.16 -9.52 5.07
CA GLY A 85 5.87 -8.84 5.21
C GLY A 85 5.98 -7.34 4.99
N ALA A 86 7.00 -6.69 5.57
CA ALA A 86 7.29 -5.28 5.35
C ALA A 86 7.54 -4.99 3.86
N HIS A 87 8.35 -5.83 3.21
CA HIS A 87 8.65 -5.69 1.79
C HIS A 87 7.40 -5.87 0.90
N LEU A 88 6.53 -6.83 1.21
CA LEU A 88 5.26 -6.99 0.50
C LEU A 88 4.35 -5.77 0.68
N GLY A 89 4.27 -5.25 1.91
CA GLY A 89 3.56 -4.01 2.23
C GLY A 89 4.10 -2.80 1.44
N TRP A 90 5.42 -2.68 1.34
CA TRP A 90 6.07 -1.63 0.54
C TRP A 90 5.73 -1.73 -0.96
N ILE A 91 5.76 -2.93 -1.55
CA ILE A 91 5.37 -3.16 -2.95
C ILE A 91 3.90 -2.75 -3.17
N CYS A 92 3.00 -3.15 -2.27
CA CYS A 92 1.60 -2.73 -2.27
C CYS A 92 1.49 -1.21 -2.23
N GLY A 93 2.27 -0.58 -1.36
CA GLY A 93 2.37 0.85 -1.21
C GLY A 93 2.81 1.60 -2.47
N ILE A 94 3.83 1.08 -3.18
CA ILE A 94 4.28 1.63 -4.46
C ILE A 94 3.16 1.64 -5.48
N PHE A 95 2.40 0.54 -5.62
CA PHE A 95 1.29 0.51 -6.56
C PHE A 95 0.23 1.56 -6.22
N GLY A 96 -0.12 1.70 -4.93
CA GLY A 96 -1.01 2.77 -4.47
C GLY A 96 -0.47 4.17 -4.79
N PHE A 97 0.82 4.41 -4.51
CA PHE A 97 1.50 5.68 -4.79
C PHE A 97 1.51 6.03 -6.29
N VAL A 98 1.80 5.06 -7.16
CA VAL A 98 1.80 5.26 -8.62
C VAL A 98 0.41 5.67 -9.09
N ILE A 99 -0.65 4.99 -8.62
CA ILE A 99 -2.05 5.33 -8.95
C ILE A 99 -2.38 6.75 -8.50
N VAL A 100 -2.05 7.11 -7.25
CA VAL A 100 -2.29 8.45 -6.70
C VAL A 100 -1.53 9.51 -7.49
N THR A 101 -0.28 9.25 -7.85
CA THR A 101 0.56 10.19 -8.59
C THR A 101 0.01 10.42 -10.00
N MET A 102 -0.45 9.37 -10.68
CA MET A 102 -1.13 9.52 -11.98
C MET A 102 -2.37 10.39 -11.86
N LEU A 103 -3.21 10.18 -10.84
CA LEU A 103 -4.40 11.01 -10.64
C LEU A 103 -4.08 12.43 -10.22
N LEU A 104 -3.04 12.64 -9.40
CA LEU A 104 -2.57 13.96 -9.02
C LEU A 104 -2.10 14.73 -10.26
N THR A 105 -1.40 14.06 -11.17
CA THR A 105 -0.96 14.62 -12.45
C THR A 105 -2.17 15.01 -13.31
N VAL A 106 -3.14 14.11 -13.50
CA VAL A 106 -4.38 14.40 -14.24
C VAL A 106 -5.12 15.58 -13.61
N THR A 107 -5.21 15.62 -12.28
CA THR A 107 -5.89 16.69 -11.55
C THR A 107 -5.18 18.04 -11.74
N ALA A 108 -3.85 18.07 -11.68
CA ALA A 108 -3.07 19.29 -11.91
C ALA A 108 -3.27 19.82 -13.34
N VAL A 109 -3.30 18.94 -14.35
CA VAL A 109 -3.60 19.31 -15.73
C VAL A 109 -5.03 19.87 -15.84
N MET A 110 -6.02 19.19 -15.25
CA MET A 110 -7.41 19.65 -15.27
C MET A 110 -7.60 20.99 -14.56
N LEU A 111 -6.90 21.25 -13.45
CA LEU A 111 -6.96 22.51 -12.70
C LEU A 111 -6.21 23.68 -13.38
N SER A 112 -5.51 23.40 -14.48
CA SER A 112 -4.99 24.45 -15.36
C SER A 112 -6.10 25.12 -16.15
N GLU A 113 -7.24 24.44 -16.35
CA GLU A 113 -8.43 24.99 -17.01
C GLU A 113 -9.28 25.85 -16.06
N PRO A 114 -9.53 27.13 -16.38
CA PRO A 114 -10.33 28.03 -15.52
C PRO A 114 -11.75 27.52 -15.23
N SER A 115 -12.38 26.86 -16.21
CA SER A 115 -13.74 26.31 -16.10
C SER A 115 -13.84 25.18 -15.06
N VAL A 116 -12.81 24.33 -14.99
CA VAL A 116 -12.72 23.25 -14.00
C VAL A 116 -12.53 23.83 -12.61
N VAL A 117 -11.70 24.86 -12.47
CA VAL A 117 -11.48 25.53 -11.18
C VAL A 117 -12.77 26.18 -10.67
N SER A 118 -13.55 26.85 -11.54
CA SER A 118 -14.85 27.41 -11.14
C SER A 118 -15.84 26.33 -10.72
N ALA A 119 -15.94 25.24 -11.48
CA ALA A 119 -16.84 24.13 -11.14
C ALA A 119 -16.44 23.46 -9.82
N MET A 120 -15.14 23.27 -9.58
CA MET A 120 -14.64 22.72 -8.32
C MET A 120 -14.95 23.65 -7.14
N ARG A 121 -14.73 24.95 -7.29
CA ARG A 121 -15.08 25.94 -6.25
C ARG A 121 -16.56 25.89 -5.89
N GLU A 122 -17.43 25.84 -6.89
CA GLU A 122 -18.87 25.72 -6.67
C GLU A 122 -19.22 24.43 -5.92
N GLN A 123 -18.69 23.28 -6.37
CA GLN A 123 -18.92 22.00 -5.72
C GLN A 123 -18.44 21.97 -4.25
N LEU A 124 -17.27 22.54 -3.97
CA LEU A 124 -16.71 22.57 -2.62
C LEU A 124 -17.46 23.56 -1.70
N LYS A 125 -17.97 24.67 -2.26
CA LYS A 125 -18.89 25.57 -1.54
C LYS A 125 -20.19 24.88 -1.17
N THR A 126 -20.77 24.09 -2.09
CA THR A 126 -21.99 23.29 -1.79
C THR A 126 -21.76 22.29 -0.65
N ARG A 127 -20.52 21.81 -0.46
CA ARG A 127 -20.12 20.96 0.68
C ARG A 127 -19.83 21.73 1.97
N GLY A 128 -20.05 23.04 1.99
CA GLY A 128 -19.83 23.89 3.17
C GLY A 128 -18.35 24.18 3.46
N MET A 129 -17.45 23.97 2.49
CA MET A 129 -16.02 24.22 2.70
C MET A 129 -15.71 25.72 2.63
N ALA A 130 -14.86 26.21 3.53
CA ALA A 130 -14.45 27.61 3.55
C ALA A 130 -13.65 27.99 2.29
N GLU A 131 -13.91 29.19 1.76
CA GLU A 131 -13.19 29.78 0.62
C GLU A 131 -11.66 29.76 0.80
N THR A 132 -11.19 30.02 2.01
CA THR A 132 -9.75 29.98 2.35
C THR A 132 -9.15 28.59 2.16
N THR A 133 -9.85 27.55 2.61
CA THR A 133 -9.43 26.14 2.42
C THR A 133 -9.43 25.75 0.95
N VAL A 134 -10.46 26.16 0.19
CA VAL A 134 -10.55 25.87 -1.25
C VAL A 134 -9.41 26.55 -2.02
N ASN A 135 -9.09 27.80 -1.70
CA ASN A 135 -7.98 28.51 -2.33
C ASN A 135 -6.62 27.88 -1.99
N GLN A 136 -6.41 27.46 -0.74
CA GLN A 136 -5.21 26.70 -0.37
C GLN A 136 -5.08 25.39 -1.14
N MET A 137 -6.17 24.62 -1.28
CA MET A 137 -6.17 23.38 -2.06
C MET A 137 -5.79 23.64 -3.53
N ILE A 138 -6.38 24.66 -4.15
CA ILE A 138 -6.08 25.03 -5.55
C ILE A 138 -4.60 25.44 -5.69
N GLU A 139 -4.08 26.22 -4.75
CA GLU A 139 -2.70 26.73 -4.79
C GLU A 139 -1.66 25.61 -4.71
N VAL A 140 -1.95 24.53 -3.96
CA VAL A 140 -1.09 23.34 -3.91
C VAL A 140 -0.92 22.72 -5.31
N PHE A 141 -1.97 22.70 -6.13
CA PHE A 141 -1.91 22.15 -7.49
C PHE A 141 -1.37 23.14 -8.54
N ARG A 142 -1.31 24.44 -8.22
CA ARG A 142 -0.80 25.48 -9.14
C ARG A 142 0.67 25.80 -8.96
N SER A 143 1.22 25.54 -7.78
CA SER A 143 2.62 25.81 -7.46
C SER A 143 3.49 24.57 -7.65
N PRO A 144 4.68 24.67 -8.27
CA PRO A 144 5.62 23.55 -8.35
C PRO A 144 6.01 22.99 -6.98
N GLY A 145 6.16 23.88 -5.99
CA GLY A 145 6.46 23.51 -4.60
C GLY A 145 5.31 22.73 -3.94
N GLY A 146 4.05 23.15 -4.16
CA GLY A 146 2.88 22.45 -3.65
C GLY A 146 2.73 21.05 -4.23
N ILE A 147 2.89 20.90 -5.56
CA ILE A 147 2.87 19.60 -6.23
C ILE A 147 3.97 18.70 -5.67
N THR A 148 5.20 19.21 -5.56
CA THR A 148 6.34 18.45 -5.03
C THR A 148 6.07 17.98 -3.60
N ALA A 149 5.55 18.86 -2.75
CA ALA A 149 5.17 18.52 -1.38
C ALA A 149 4.07 17.44 -1.35
N ALA A 150 3.02 17.58 -2.17
CA ALA A 150 1.92 16.62 -2.24
C ALA A 150 2.37 15.23 -2.69
N VAL A 151 3.28 15.16 -3.68
CA VAL A 151 3.90 13.92 -4.15
C VAL A 151 4.75 13.29 -3.05
N LEU A 152 5.59 14.07 -2.37
CA LEU A 152 6.44 13.57 -1.29
C LEU A 152 5.63 13.04 -0.11
N VAL A 153 4.62 13.80 0.35
CA VAL A 153 3.72 13.35 1.43
C VAL A 153 2.99 12.09 1.01
N SER A 154 2.48 12.04 -0.22
CA SER A 154 1.81 10.85 -0.76
C SER A 154 2.76 9.65 -0.83
N PHE A 155 4.00 9.84 -1.27
CA PHE A 155 5.02 8.79 -1.29
C PHE A 155 5.26 8.22 0.10
N VAL A 156 5.47 9.08 1.11
CA VAL A 156 5.70 8.65 2.49
C VAL A 156 4.48 7.90 3.03
N LEU A 157 3.27 8.45 2.89
CA LEU A 157 2.06 7.83 3.42
C LEU A 157 1.77 6.47 2.76
N PHE A 158 1.86 6.40 1.43
CA PHE A 158 1.57 5.18 0.70
C PHE A 158 2.68 4.14 0.80
N THR A 159 3.93 4.49 1.11
CA THR A 159 4.98 3.47 1.26
C THR A 159 5.20 3.06 2.71
N VAL A 160 5.30 4.01 3.64
CA VAL A 160 5.68 3.74 5.03
C VAL A 160 4.55 3.05 5.79
N LEU A 161 3.31 3.53 5.70
CA LEU A 161 2.20 2.94 6.46
C LEU A 161 1.89 1.50 6.00
N PRO A 162 1.79 1.18 4.69
CA PRO A 162 1.65 -0.20 4.26
C PRO A 162 2.86 -1.08 4.62
N THR A 163 4.08 -0.54 4.64
CA THR A 163 5.27 -1.28 5.12
C THR A 163 5.10 -1.71 6.58
N PHE A 164 4.69 -0.79 7.46
CA PHE A 164 4.38 -1.10 8.86
C PHE A 164 3.24 -2.11 8.97
N GLY A 165 2.17 -1.92 8.19
CA GLY A 165 1.03 -2.84 8.13
C GLY A 165 1.42 -4.26 7.73
N GLY A 166 2.27 -4.40 6.71
CA GLY A 166 2.77 -5.68 6.24
C GLY A 166 3.69 -6.36 7.26
N ALA A 167 4.56 -5.60 7.93
CA ALA A 167 5.40 -6.11 9.02
C ALA A 167 4.55 -6.67 10.17
N LEU A 168 3.54 -5.90 10.59
CA LEU A 168 2.58 -6.33 11.62
C LEU A 168 1.77 -7.55 11.18
N GLY A 169 1.33 -7.59 9.93
CA GLY A 169 0.60 -8.72 9.35
C GLY A 169 1.41 -10.00 9.37
N ALA A 170 2.68 -9.95 8.97
CA ALA A 170 3.56 -11.12 9.04
C ALA A 170 3.73 -11.60 10.48
N LYS A 171 3.99 -10.69 11.43
CA LYS A 171 4.20 -11.05 12.85
C LYS A 171 2.95 -11.66 13.51
N LEU A 172 1.78 -11.07 13.27
CA LEU A 172 0.54 -11.52 13.90
C LEU A 172 0.04 -12.82 13.30
N LEU A 173 0.15 -12.99 11.98
CA LEU A 173 -0.31 -14.20 11.30
C LEU A 173 0.67 -15.36 11.46
N ASP A 174 1.93 -15.15 11.85
CA ASP A 174 2.85 -16.28 12.09
C ASP A 174 2.56 -17.04 13.40
N ARG A 175 1.77 -16.42 14.30
CA ARG A 175 1.35 -16.99 15.60
C ARG A 175 0.21 -18.01 15.50
N ASP A 176 -0.37 -18.18 14.31
CA ASP A 176 -1.38 -19.20 13.96
C ASP A 176 -0.76 -20.28 13.06
#